data_AF-A0AAW7G619-F1
#
_entry.id   AF-A0AAW7G619-F1
#
_cell.length_a   1.000
_cell.length_b   1.000
_cell.length_c   1.000
_cell.angle_alpha   90.00
_cell.angle_beta   90.00
_cell.angle_gamma   90.00
#
_symmetry.space_group_name_H-M   'P 1'
#
loop_
_entity.id
_entity.type
_entity.pdbx_description
1 polymer ?
#
loop_
_entity_poly.entity_id
_entity_poly.type
_entity_poly.pdbx_seq_one_letter_code
_entity_poly.pdbx_strand_id
1 'polypeptide(L)' 'MEKETMTNRELVDAAIELAGKFYAMQGYTHRTGFKYWESPHPQEQLVFEMACRAFEFIRGSDVMDAIADLEDEE' A
#
# COMPACT_ATOMS: atom_id res chain seq x y z
N MET A 1 25.06 0.19 9.41
CA MET A 1 24.09 -0.33 8.43
C MET A 1 23.35 0.88 7.93
N GLU A 2 23.67 1.35 6.73
CA GLU A 2 22.83 2.35 6.08
C GLU A 2 21.44 1.71 5.97
N LYS A 3 20.47 2.33 6.64
CA LYS A 3 19.08 1.92 6.59
C LYS A 3 18.65 2.33 5.18
N GLU A 4 18.79 1.44 4.19
CA GLU A 4 18.34 1.72 2.83
C GLU A 4 16.88 2.18 2.92
N THR A 5 16.69 3.48 2.67
CA THR A 5 15.38 4.10 2.60
C THR A 5 14.73 3.58 1.34
N MET A 6 13.64 2.83 1.50
CA MET A 6 12.83 2.35 0.38
C MET A 6 12.49 3.52 -0.53
N THR A 7 12.59 3.30 -1.83
CA THR A 7 12.06 4.23 -2.84
C THR A 7 10.54 4.29 -2.75
N ASN A 8 9.93 5.34 -3.30
CA ASN A 8 8.46 5.47 -3.34
C ASN A 8 7.79 4.26 -3.99
N ARG A 9 8.37 3.75 -5.10
CA ARG A 9 7.87 2.52 -5.76
C ARG A 9 7.91 1.31 -4.83
N GLU A 10 9.03 1.07 -4.16
CA GLU A 10 9.15 -0.06 -3.23
C GLU A 10 8.19 0.09 -2.04
N LEU A 11 7.97 1.31 -1.54
CA LEU A 11 7.03 1.59 -0.46
C LEU A 11 5.58 1.27 -0.89
N VAL A 12 5.19 1.71 -2.08
CA VAL A 12 3.86 1.44 -2.65
C VAL A 12 3.67 -0.05 -2.91
N ASP A 13 4.64 -0.72 -3.53
CA ASP A 13 4.59 -2.16 -3.78
C ASP A 13 4.44 -2.95 -2.47
N ALA A 14 5.19 -2.56 -1.43
CA ALA A 14 5.09 -3.20 -0.12
C ALA A 14 3.74 -2.94 0.57
N ALA A 15 3.13 -1.78 0.37
CA ALA A 15 1.79 -1.48 0.86
C ALA A 15 0.71 -2.31 0.13
N ILE A 16 0.82 -2.47 -1.19
CA ILE A 16 -0.08 -3.32 -1.99
C ILE A 16 0.00 -4.78 -1.53
N GLU A 17 1.21 -5.29 -1.31
CA GLU A 17 1.43 -6.65 -0.81
C GLU A 17 0.83 -6.85 0.59
N LEU A 18 0.97 -5.85 1.49
CA LEU A 18 0.37 -5.91 2.83
C LEU A 18 -1.16 -5.86 2.76
N ALA A 19 -1.73 -4.99 1.94
CA ALA A 19 -3.17 -4.93 1.69
C ALA A 19 -3.70 -6.26 1.13
N GLY A 20 -2.94 -6.90 0.23
CA GLY A 20 -3.23 -8.24 -0.27
C GLY A 20 -3.33 -9.30 0.81
N LYS A 21 -2.42 -9.27 1.79
CA LYS A 21 -2.47 -10.17 2.96
C LYS A 21 -3.71 -9.90 3.83
N PHE A 22 -4.07 -8.64 4.05
CA PHE A 22 -5.28 -8.26 4.78
C PHE A 22 -6.56 -8.72 4.07
N TYR A 23 -6.58 -8.62 2.74
CA TYR A 23 -7.68 -9.11 1.92
C TYR A 23 -7.79 -10.64 1.96
N ALA A 24 -6.64 -11.34 1.92
CA ALA A 24 -6.58 -12.80 2.01
C ALA A 24 -7.03 -13.34 3.38
N MET A 25 -6.70 -12.65 4.47
CA MET A 25 -7.19 -13.03 5.81
C MET A 25 -8.72 -12.95 5.93
N GLN A 26 -9.37 -12.14 5.10
CA GLN A 26 -10.83 -12.04 5.04
C GLN A 26 -11.46 -13.10 4.11
N GLY A 27 -10.66 -13.99 3.51
CA GLY A 27 -11.11 -15.07 2.64
C GLY A 27 -11.16 -14.74 1.15
N TYR A 28 -10.61 -13.59 0.73
CA TYR A 28 -10.58 -13.17 -0.67
C TYR A 28 -9.25 -13.50 -1.35
N THR A 29 -9.22 -13.45 -2.68
CA THR A 29 -7.99 -13.65 -3.47
C THR A 29 -7.38 -12.30 -3.83
N HIS A 30 -6.12 -12.09 -3.41
CA HIS A 30 -5.33 -10.92 -3.81
C HIS A 30 -4.93 -10.99 -5.29
N ARG A 31 -4.88 -9.82 -5.94
CA ARG A 31 -4.43 -9.62 -7.32
C ARG A 31 -3.13 -8.81 -7.29
N THR A 32 -2.01 -9.41 -7.72
CA THR A 32 -0.71 -8.72 -7.78
C THR A 32 -0.80 -7.46 -8.64
N GLY A 33 -0.25 -6.36 -8.14
CA GLY A 33 -0.28 -5.05 -8.83
C GLY A 33 -1.65 -4.37 -8.84
N PHE A 34 -2.64 -4.88 -8.11
CA PHE A 34 -3.95 -4.23 -8.02
C PHE A 34 -3.88 -2.95 -7.19
N LYS A 35 -4.25 -1.83 -7.82
CA LYS A 35 -4.36 -0.53 -7.17
C LYS A 35 -5.62 -0.45 -6.31
N TYR A 36 -5.49 -0.87 -5.06
CA TYR A 36 -6.62 -0.91 -4.13
C TYR A 36 -7.28 0.47 -3.90
N TRP A 37 -6.52 1.57 -3.99
CA TRP A 37 -7.04 2.94 -3.82
C TRP A 37 -7.96 3.39 -4.97
N GLU A 38 -7.82 2.80 -6.16
CA GLU A 38 -8.69 3.08 -7.31
C GLU A 38 -9.94 2.18 -7.33
N SER A 39 -10.05 1.21 -6.41
CA SER A 39 -11.18 0.28 -6.40
C SER A 39 -12.49 1.00 -6.07
N PRO A 40 -13.63 0.66 -6.72
CA PRO A 40 -14.95 1.12 -6.31
C PRO A 40 -15.49 0.37 -5.07
N HIS A 41 -14.83 -0.69 -4.60
CA HIS A 41 -15.29 -1.51 -3.49
C HIS A 41 -14.77 -0.98 -2.14
N PRO A 42 -15.67 -0.58 -1.21
CA PRO A 42 -15.25 -0.01 0.07
C PRO A 42 -14.33 -0.92 0.90
N GLN A 43 -14.51 -2.24 0.77
CA GLN A 43 -13.67 -3.21 1.45
C GLN A 43 -12.24 -3.23 0.91
N GLU A 44 -12.08 -3.13 -0.41
CA GLU A 44 -10.76 -3.08 -1.06
C GLU A 44 -10.02 -1.78 -0.69
N GLN A 45 -10.74 -0.66 -0.62
CA GLN A 45 -10.20 0.61 -0.11
C GLN A 45 -9.78 0.50 1.37
N LEU A 46 -10.62 -0.10 2.21
CA LEU A 46 -10.35 -0.24 3.64
C LEU A 46 -9.10 -1.09 3.92
N VAL A 47 -8.89 -2.20 3.22
CA VAL A 47 -7.69 -3.03 3.44
C VAL A 47 -6.40 -2.30 3.03
N PHE A 48 -6.50 -1.39 2.07
CA PHE A 48 -5.38 -0.54 1.70
C PHE A 48 -5.13 0.57 2.72
N GLU A 49 -6.19 1.23 3.19
CA GLU A 49 -6.09 2.21 4.28
C GLU A 49 -5.46 1.61 5.54
N MET A 50 -5.79 0.35 5.87
CA MET A 50 -5.15 -0.39 6.96
C MET A 50 -3.65 -0.59 6.72
N ALA A 51 -3.24 -0.89 5.48
CA ALA A 51 -1.82 -1.05 5.14
C ALA A 51 -1.08 0.27 5.27
N CYS A 52 -1.62 1.38 4.75
CA CYS A 52 -1.04 2.71 4.88
C CYS A 52 -0.85 3.09 6.35
N ARG A 53 -1.88 2.91 7.19
CA ARG A 53 -1.79 3.15 8.65
C ARG A 53 -0.72 2.29 9.33
N ALA A 54 -0.55 1.05 8.89
CA ALA A 54 0.49 0.18 9.45
C ALA A 54 1.90 0.69 9.11
N PHE A 55 2.12 1.18 7.89
CA PHE A 55 3.39 1.80 7.49
C PHE A 55 3.67 3.11 8.22
N GLU A 56 2.66 3.98 8.33
CA GLU A 56 2.75 5.22 9.09
C GLU A 56 3.10 4.93 10.56
N PHE A 57 2.38 4.00 11.20
CA PHE A 57 2.57 3.67 12.61
C PHE A 57 3.91 2.97 12.90
N ILE A 58 4.34 2.02 12.08
CA ILE A 58 5.54 1.20 12.35
C ILE A 58 6.81 1.88 11.86
N ARG A 59 6.75 2.57 10.72
CA ARG A 59 7.93 3.10 10.02
C ARG A 59 7.98 4.62 9.94
N GLY A 60 6.87 5.32 10.22
CA GLY A 60 6.77 6.77 10.00
C GLY A 60 6.79 7.14 8.53
N SER A 61 6.42 6.22 7.63
CA SER A 61 6.38 6.43 6.18
C SER A 61 4.95 6.73 5.73
N ASP A 62 4.76 7.80 4.97
CA ASP A 62 3.47 8.13 4.35
C ASP A 62 3.38 7.49 2.95
N VAL A 63 2.50 6.49 2.82
CA VAL A 63 2.32 5.74 1.58
C VAL A 63 1.51 6.55 0.55
N MET A 64 0.59 7.41 1.00
CA MET A 64 -0.26 8.18 0.08
C MET A 64 0.52 9.31 -0.57
N ASP A 65 1.43 9.93 0.18
CA ASP A 65 2.38 10.92 -0.34
C ASP A 65 3.27 10.30 -1.44
N ALA A 66 3.81 9.10 -1.19
CA ALA A 66 4.60 8.37 -2.16
C ALA A 66 3.82 7.95 -3.44
N ILE A 67 2.51 7.73 -3.33
CA ILE A 67 1.64 7.49 -4.50
C ILE A 67 1.49 8.79 -5.29
N ALA A 68 1.20 9.91 -4.62
CA ALA A 68 1.03 11.19 -5.28
C ALA A 68 2.28 11.57 -6.10
N ASP A 69 3.47 11.40 -5.51
CA ASP A 69 4.75 11.60 -6.21
C ASP A 69 4.88 10.74 -7.48
N LEU A 70 4.44 9.48 -7.41
CA LEU A 70 4.52 8.54 -8.55
C LEU A 70 3.48 8.85 -9.64
N GLU A 71 2.30 9.34 -9.25
CA GLU A 71 1.24 9.74 -10.19
C GLU A 71 1.57 11.08 -10.89
N ASP A 72 2.36 11.95 -10.26
CA ASP A 72 2.83 13.21 -10.86
C ASP A 72 4.03 13.03 -11.82
N GLU A 73 4.77 11.93 -11.71
CA GLU A 73 5.91 11.59 -12.59
C GLU A 73 5.51 10.89 -13.91
N GLU A 74 4.24 10.52 -14.10
CA GLU A 74 3.71 9.75 -15.24
C GLU A 74 2.85 10.61 -16.21
#